data_AF-A0A2A5M8L6-F1
#
_entry.id   AF-A0A2A5M8L6-F1
#
_cell.length_a   1.000
_cell.length_b   1.000
_cell.length_c   1.000
_cell.angle_alpha   90.00
_cell.angle_beta   90.00
_cell.angle_gamma   90.00
#
_symmetry.space_group_name_H-M   'P 1'
#
loop_
_entity.id
_entity.type
_entity.pdbx_description
1 polymer ?
#
loop_
_entity_poly.entity_id
_entity_poly.type
_entity_poly.pdbx_seq_one_letter_code
_entity_poly.pdbx_strand_id
1 'polypeptide(L)' 'ACFAAVSALFVLPTYPTLLGAVQMDDTGTTRIGKFIFNHSFFIPGVLAIAIAVALGFVLAPMLI' A
#
# COMPACT_ATOMS: atom_id res chain seq x y z
N ALA A 1 -3.16 17.38 8.55
CA ALA A 1 -3.61 16.45 7.49
C ALA A 1 -2.45 15.53 7.12
N CYS A 2 -2.68 14.24 6.89
CA CYS A 2 -1.62 13.27 6.57
C CYS A 2 -1.77 12.80 5.12
N PHE A 3 -0.84 13.16 4.25
CA PHE A 3 -0.87 12.78 2.82
C PHE A 3 -0.85 11.25 2.64
N ALA A 4 -0.04 10.54 3.44
CA ALA A 4 0.05 9.09 3.39
C ALA A 4 -1.29 8.37 3.63
N ALA A 5 -2.22 8.97 4.38
CA ALA A 5 -3.55 8.40 4.61
C ALA A 5 -4.46 8.47 3.38
N VAL A 6 -4.21 9.38 2.44
CA VAL A 6 -5.05 9.62 1.25
C VAL A 6 -4.45 8.96 0.00
N SER A 7 -3.14 8.74 -0.03
CA SER A 7 -2.41 8.17 -1.17
C SER A 7 -2.47 6.63 -1.25
N ALA A 8 -3.64 6.04 -1.03
CA ALA A 8 -3.82 4.59 -1.03
C ALA A 8 -3.90 4.00 -2.47
N LEU A 9 -2.84 4.22 -3.26
CA LEU A 9 -2.73 3.81 -4.67
C LEU A 9 -2.80 2.28 -4.84
N PHE A 10 -2.56 1.52 -3.76
CA PHE A 10 -2.66 0.07 -3.77
C PHE A 10 -4.08 -0.47 -3.64
N VAL A 11 -5.09 0.36 -3.37
CA VAL A 11 -6.46 -0.11 -3.07
C VAL A 11 -7.16 -0.65 -4.32
N LEU A 12 -6.99 0.03 -5.45
CA LEU A 12 -7.49 -0.44 -6.75
C LEU A 12 -6.33 -1.02 -7.56
N PRO A 13 -6.48 -2.21 -8.17
CA PRO A 13 -5.45 -2.83 -8.99
C PRO A 13 -5.39 -2.21 -10.39
N THR A 14 -5.42 -0.88 -10.45
CA THR A 14 -5.35 -0.09 -11.70
C THR A 14 -4.02 0.61 -11.87
N TYR A 15 -3.19 0.64 -10.81
CA TYR A 15 -1.87 1.25 -10.88
C TYR A 15 -0.89 0.37 -11.68
N PRO A 16 -0.22 0.92 -12.70
CA PRO A 16 0.64 0.15 -13.60
C PRO A 16 1.83 -0.49 -12.90
N THR A 17 2.28 0.08 -11.78
CA THR A 17 3.34 -0.49 -10.95
C THR A 17 2.93 -1.79 -10.26
N LEU A 18 1.68 -1.90 -9.81
CA LEU A 18 1.15 -3.14 -9.19
C LEU A 18 0.95 -4.22 -10.24
N LEU A 19 0.36 -3.86 -11.39
CA LEU A 19 0.18 -4.80 -12.49
C LEU A 19 1.53 -5.33 -13.00
N GLY A 20 2.50 -4.43 -13.20
CA GLY A 20 3.86 -4.79 -13.59
C GLY A 20 4.54 -5.70 -12.56
N ALA A 21 4.39 -5.43 -11.26
CA ALA A 21 4.95 -6.28 -10.22
C ALA A 21 4.36 -7.70 -10.23
N VAL A 22 3.05 -7.84 -10.46
CA VAL A 22 2.40 -9.16 -10.59
C VAL A 22 2.85 -9.88 -11.85
N GLN A 23 3.03 -9.17 -12.96
CA GLN A 23 3.45 -9.76 -14.24
C GLN A 23 4.93 -10.18 -14.27
N MET A 24 5.79 -9.53 -13.50
CA MET A 24 7.21 -9.88 -13.39
C MET A 24 7.50 -10.87 -12.26
N ASP A 25 6.48 -11.31 -11.52
CA ASP A 25 6.65 -12.25 -10.41
C ASP A 25 6.47 -13.71 -10.84
N ASP A 26 7.59 -14.34 -11.18
CA ASP A 26 7.64 -15.77 -11.53
C ASP A 26 7.45 -16.70 -10.32
N THR A 27 7.53 -16.19 -9.08
CA THR A 27 7.35 -16.99 -7.86
C THR A 27 5.87 -17.20 -7.51
N GLY A 28 4.97 -16.40 -8.09
CA GLY A 28 3.54 -16.43 -7.83
C GLY A 28 3.15 -15.97 -6.43
N THR A 29 4.02 -15.23 -5.73
CA THR A 29 3.77 -14.68 -4.39
C THR A 29 2.85 -13.45 -4.46
N THR A 30 2.85 -12.76 -5.58
CA THR A 30 2.00 -11.61 -5.89
C THR A 30 0.96 -12.00 -6.91
N ARG A 31 -0.31 -11.91 -6.51
CA ARG A 31 -1.45 -12.27 -7.37
C ARG A 31 -2.62 -11.33 -7.14
N ILE A 32 -3.40 -11.12 -8.20
CA ILE A 32 -4.72 -10.48 -8.13
C ILE A 32 -5.77 -11.59 -8.10
N GLY A 33 -6.55 -11.64 -7.03
CA GLY A 33 -7.60 -12.63 -6.83
C GLY A 33 -8.92 -12.27 -7.52
N LYS A 34 -9.99 -12.99 -7.16
CA LYS A 34 -11.33 -12.82 -7.74
C LYS A 34 -11.97 -11.45 -7.45
N PHE A 35 -11.57 -10.79 -6.37
CA PHE A 35 -12.13 -9.50 -5.95
C PHE A 35 -11.09 -8.40 -6.11
N ILE A 36 -11.57 -7.19 -6.40
CA ILE A 36 -10.76 -5.99 -6.66
C ILE A 36 -9.79 -5.69 -5.50
N PHE A 37 -10.22 -5.93 -4.25
CA PHE A 37 -9.40 -5.71 -3.06
C PHE A 37 -8.58 -6.93 -2.61
N ASN A 38 -8.73 -8.07 -3.28
CA ASN A 38 -8.11 -9.32 -2.86
C ASN A 38 -6.81 -9.55 -3.65
N HIS A 39 -5.77 -8.81 -3.30
CA HIS A 39 -4.44 -8.92 -3.91
C HIS A 39 -3.33 -8.79 -2.87
N SER A 40 -2.17 -9.38 -3.16
CA SER A 40 -1.06 -9.51 -2.20
C SER A 40 -0.53 -8.17 -1.65
N PHE A 41 -0.79 -7.06 -2.34
CA PHE A 41 -0.32 -5.72 -1.97
C PHE A 41 -1.22 -5.00 -0.94
N PHE A 42 -2.39 -5.55 -0.62
CA PHE A 42 -3.29 -4.92 0.33
C PHE A 42 -2.73 -4.91 1.76
N ILE A 43 -2.20 -6.06 2.22
CA ILE A 43 -1.62 -6.18 3.57
C ILE A 43 -0.39 -5.27 3.73
N PRO A 44 0.63 -5.32 2.85
CA PRO A 44 1.79 -4.43 2.94
C PRO A 44 1.41 -2.94 2.84
N GLY A 45 0.47 -2.61 1.95
CA GLY A 45 0.02 -1.23 1.74
C GLY A 45 -0.66 -0.62 2.96
N VAL A 46 -1.58 -1.37 3.59
CA VAL A 46 -2.26 -0.93 4.82
C VAL A 46 -1.25 -0.78 5.97
N LEU A 47 -0.30 -1.71 6.10
CA LEU A 47 0.73 -1.64 7.13
C LEU A 47 1.59 -0.38 6.97
N ALA A 48 2.01 -0.08 5.74
CA ALA A 48 2.80 1.10 5.43
C ALA A 48 2.06 2.41 5.77
N ILE A 49 0.76 2.51 5.42
CA ILE A 49 -0.06 3.67 5.80
C ILE A 49 -0.16 3.79 7.33
N ALA A 50 -0.49 2.69 8.02
CA ALA A 50 -0.66 2.71 9.46
C ALA A 50 0.62 3.18 10.17
N ILE A 51 1.78 2.67 9.76
CA ILE A 51 3.09 3.06 10.30
C ILE A 51 3.41 4.52 9.97
N ALA A 52 3.24 4.94 8.72
CA ALA A 52 3.54 6.31 8.29
C ALA A 52 2.67 7.34 9.02
N VAL A 53 1.38 7.05 9.18
CA VAL A 53 0.44 7.90 9.93
C VAL A 53 0.83 7.94 11.40
N ALA A 54 1.06 6.79 12.05
CA ALA A 54 1.45 6.73 13.45
C ALA A 54 2.76 7.50 13.72
N LEU A 55 3.80 7.27 12.91
CA LEU A 55 5.06 8.00 13.02
C LEU A 55 4.87 9.49 12.74
N GLY A 56 4.05 9.87 11.76
CA GLY A 56 3.75 11.26 11.46
C GLY A 56 3.12 12.00 12.64
N PHE A 57 2.18 11.38 13.36
CA PHE A 57 1.54 12.00 14.53
C PHE A 57 2.38 11.93 15.81
N VAL A 58 3.28 10.95 15.95
CA VAL A 58 4.17 10.83 17.12
C VAL A 58 5.42 11.70 17.00
N LEU A 59 6.08 11.68 15.84
CA LEU A 59 7.36 12.38 15.64
C LEU A 59 7.19 13.87 15.34
N ALA A 60 6.15 14.26 14.59
CA ALA A 60 5.94 15.68 14.25
C ALA A 60 5.84 16.61 15.47
N PRO A 61 5.08 16.30 16.55
CA PRO A 61 5.05 17.16 17.74
C PRO A 61 6.31 17.07 18.63
N MET A 62 7.24 16.14 18.37
CA MET A 62 8.53 16.10 19.07
C MET A 62 9.60 16.94 18.37
N LEU A 63 9.41 17.22 17.08
CA LEU A 63 10.36 17.95 16.23
C LEU A 63 10.05 19.44 16.10
N ILE A 64 8.84 19.85 16.50
CA ILE A 64 8.33 21.23 16.46
C ILE A 64 7.96 21.61 17.89
#